data_AF-A0A3M2B2N1-F1
#
_entry.id   AF-A0A3M2B2N1-F1
#
_cell.length_a   1.000
_cell.length_b   1.000
_cell.length_c   1.000
_cell.angle_alpha   90.00
_cell.angle_beta   90.00
_cell.angle_gamma   90.00
#
_symmetry.space_group_name_H-M   'P 1'
#
loop_
_entity.id
_entity.type
_entity.pdbx_description
1 polymer ?
#
loop_
_entity_poly.entity_id
_entity_poly.type
_entity_poly.pdbx_seq_one_letter_code
_entity_poly.pdbx_strand_id
1 'polypeptide(L)'
;MKVPHQEFIRYLGWKERFLEEYSSISSKDTEGIKKEVSELYPKPDERLLKALVSMYAGGYEKRLEDPLVRYWTNWAGVKTYKTFNTFPNLSDVELAFLFYSMGKIFVPLLLHERGVKSQAFQELSKEEQEKAVQEELDVIWENHLIRILQVLPFLGFSSTSR
;
A
#
# COMPACT_ATOMS: atom_id res chain seq x y z
N MET A 1 16.47 24.75 -17.18
CA MET A 1 16.31 24.36 -15.77
C MET A 1 15.60 23.00 -15.72
N LYS A 2 16.26 21.94 -15.21
CA LYS A 2 15.59 20.66 -14.95
C LYS A 2 14.71 20.84 -13.72
N VAL A 3 13.39 20.78 -13.87
CA VAL A 3 12.49 20.90 -12.73
C VAL A 3 12.70 19.68 -11.81
N PRO A 4 12.84 19.83 -10.49
CA PRO A 4 12.98 18.71 -9.53
C PRO A 4 11.73 17.81 -9.42
N HIS A 5 10.75 17.95 -10.33
CA HIS A 5 9.36 17.56 -10.11
C HIS A 5 8.84 16.40 -10.97
N GLN A 6 9.68 15.67 -11.71
CA GLN A 6 9.18 14.50 -12.47
C GLN A 6 8.53 13.46 -11.56
N GLU A 7 9.02 13.27 -10.34
CA GLU A 7 8.41 12.36 -9.38
C GLU A 7 7.08 12.87 -8.81
N PHE A 8 6.92 14.20 -8.68
CA PHE A 8 5.64 14.80 -8.31
C PHE A 8 4.57 14.56 -9.37
N ILE A 9 4.95 14.62 -10.67
CA ILE A 9 4.04 14.35 -11.78
C ILE A 9 3.46 12.92 -11.68
N ARG A 10 4.28 11.93 -11.27
CA ARG A 10 3.82 10.56 -11.09
C ARG A 10 2.73 10.46 -10.03
N TYR A 11 2.92 11.08 -8.86
CA TYR A 11 1.93 11.02 -7.77
C TYR A 11 0.66 11.81 -8.11
N LEU A 12 0.77 12.92 -8.84
CA LEU A 12 -0.39 13.65 -9.37
C LEU A 12 -1.22 12.77 -10.31
N GLY A 13 -0.59 12.08 -11.26
CA GLY A 13 -1.30 11.16 -12.17
C GLY A 13 -1.85 9.90 -11.49
N TRP A 14 -1.38 9.56 -10.28
CA TRP A 14 -2.01 8.52 -9.45
C TRP A 14 -3.17 9.08 -8.65
N LYS A 15 -3.07 10.31 -8.15
CA LYS A 15 -4.15 10.99 -7.43
C LYS A 15 -5.41 11.07 -8.28
N GLU A 16 -5.29 11.50 -9.53
CA GLU A 16 -6.45 11.65 -10.43
C GLU A 16 -7.21 10.33 -10.56
N ARG A 17 -6.50 9.24 -10.91
CA ARG A 17 -7.07 7.89 -11.00
C ARG A 17 -7.63 7.39 -9.67
N PHE A 18 -6.91 7.63 -8.57
CA PHE A 18 -7.37 7.27 -7.24
C PHE A 18 -8.71 7.94 -6.91
N LEU A 19 -8.87 9.23 -7.21
CA LEU A 19 -10.11 9.94 -6.91
C LEU A 19 -11.30 9.44 -7.75
N GLU A 20 -11.07 9.04 -9.00
CA GLU A 20 -12.08 8.37 -9.83
C GLU A 20 -12.54 7.04 -9.22
N GLU A 21 -11.59 6.28 -8.66
CA GLU A 21 -11.84 4.95 -8.07
C GLU A 21 -12.29 5.01 -6.60
N TYR A 22 -12.04 6.12 -5.89
CA TYR A 22 -12.13 6.18 -4.42
C TYR A 22 -13.53 5.89 -3.88
N SER A 23 -14.58 6.33 -4.57
CA SER A 23 -15.96 6.03 -4.19
C SER A 23 -16.25 4.51 -4.21
N SER A 24 -15.73 3.80 -5.22
CA SER A 24 -15.84 2.35 -5.30
C SER A 24 -14.95 1.66 -4.26
N ILE A 25 -13.73 2.15 -4.04
CA ILE A 25 -12.77 1.59 -3.07
C ILE A 25 -13.34 1.70 -1.64
N SER A 26 -13.81 2.89 -1.27
CA SER A 26 -14.30 3.20 0.08
C SER A 26 -15.60 2.47 0.45
N SER A 27 -16.37 2.02 -0.55
CA SER A 27 -17.62 1.27 -0.36
C SER A 27 -17.45 -0.25 -0.37
N LYS A 28 -16.23 -0.78 -0.58
CA LYS A 28 -16.00 -2.23 -0.56
C LYS A 28 -16.19 -2.80 0.83
N ASP A 29 -16.80 -3.99 0.86
CA ASP A 29 -16.87 -4.80 2.07
C ASP A 29 -15.44 -5.18 2.53
N THR A 30 -15.18 -4.96 3.82
CA THR A 30 -13.89 -5.20 4.43
C THR A 30 -13.85 -6.49 5.26
N GLU A 31 -14.97 -7.20 5.42
CA GLU A 31 -15.02 -8.42 6.24
C GLU A 31 -14.10 -9.54 5.71
N GLY A 32 -13.99 -9.66 4.38
CA GLY A 32 -13.06 -10.60 3.75
C GLY A 32 -11.60 -10.33 4.12
N ILE A 33 -11.17 -9.06 3.99
CA ILE A 33 -9.80 -8.63 4.33
C ILE A 33 -9.56 -8.73 5.83
N LYS A 34 -10.54 -8.35 6.65
CA LYS A 34 -10.46 -8.40 8.11
C LYS A 34 -10.14 -9.80 8.60
N LYS A 35 -10.76 -10.83 8.03
CA LYS A 35 -10.47 -12.22 8.38
C LYS A 35 -9.01 -12.58 8.10
N GLU A 36 -8.51 -12.26 6.90
CA GLU A 36 -7.12 -12.52 6.50
C GLU A 36 -6.11 -11.74 7.37
N VAL A 37 -6.40 -10.47 7.63
CA VAL A 37 -5.52 -9.56 8.38
C VAL A 37 -5.50 -9.85 9.88
N SER A 38 -6.54 -10.48 10.43
CA SER A 38 -6.62 -10.80 11.86
C SER A 38 -5.51 -11.73 12.33
N GLU A 39 -4.93 -12.54 11.44
CA GLU A 39 -3.75 -13.36 11.74
C GLU A 39 -2.48 -12.52 11.95
N LEU A 40 -2.38 -11.38 11.26
CA LEU A 40 -1.23 -10.47 11.30
C LEU A 40 -1.41 -9.36 12.36
N TYR A 41 -2.65 -8.94 12.56
CA TYR A 41 -3.03 -7.88 13.49
C TYR A 41 -4.39 -8.20 14.12
N PRO A 42 -4.44 -8.79 15.34
CA PRO A 42 -5.64 -9.41 15.93
C PRO A 42 -6.87 -8.51 16.13
N LYS A 43 -6.74 -7.20 15.96
CA LYS A 43 -7.82 -6.22 16.08
C LYS A 43 -7.62 -5.10 15.05
N PRO A 44 -7.77 -5.41 13.74
CA PRO A 44 -7.58 -4.39 12.72
C PRO A 44 -8.75 -3.41 12.80
N ASP A 45 -8.43 -2.12 12.94
CA ASP A 45 -9.43 -1.06 12.87
C ASP A 45 -9.90 -0.84 11.42
N GLU A 46 -11.06 -0.20 11.28
CA GLU A 46 -11.66 0.07 9.96
C GLU A 46 -10.74 0.91 9.07
N ARG A 47 -9.92 1.78 9.67
CA ARG A 47 -9.03 2.69 8.96
C ARG A 47 -7.88 1.94 8.27
N LEU A 48 -7.28 0.96 8.96
CA LEU A 48 -6.34 0.02 8.36
C LEU A 48 -7.00 -0.80 7.26
N LEU A 49 -8.21 -1.33 7.49
CA LEU A 49 -8.89 -2.16 6.49
C LEU A 49 -9.16 -1.39 5.19
N LYS A 50 -9.67 -0.15 5.29
CA LYS A 50 -9.87 0.74 4.13
C LYS A 50 -8.55 1.11 3.44
N ALA A 51 -7.48 1.30 4.20
CA ALA A 51 -6.15 1.52 3.63
C ALA A 51 -5.67 0.29 2.84
N LEU A 52 -5.87 -0.92 3.35
CA LEU A 52 -5.52 -2.16 2.65
C LEU A 52 -6.36 -2.38 1.38
N VAL A 53 -7.66 -2.09 1.39
CA VAL A 53 -8.48 -2.09 0.16
C VAL A 53 -7.89 -1.14 -0.88
N SER A 54 -7.45 0.05 -0.45
CA SER A 54 -6.83 1.02 -1.35
C SER A 54 -5.49 0.50 -1.89
N MET A 55 -4.70 -0.18 -1.06
CA MET A 55 -3.47 -0.86 -1.48
C MET A 55 -3.73 -1.94 -2.53
N TYR A 56 -4.82 -2.71 -2.39
CA TYR A 56 -5.22 -3.72 -3.37
C TYR A 56 -5.57 -3.10 -4.72
N ALA A 57 -6.38 -2.03 -4.70
CA ALA A 57 -6.74 -1.29 -5.90
C ALA A 57 -5.49 -0.74 -6.61
N GLY A 58 -4.58 -0.13 -5.84
CA GLY A 58 -3.31 0.36 -6.35
C GLY A 58 -2.43 -0.74 -6.96
N GLY A 59 -2.38 -1.90 -6.29
CA GLY A 59 -1.63 -3.08 -6.73
C GLY A 59 -2.23 -3.83 -7.92
N TYR A 60 -3.39 -3.39 -8.42
CA TYR A 60 -4.24 -4.06 -9.40
C TYR A 60 -4.79 -5.38 -8.87
N GLU A 61 -6.04 -5.37 -8.42
CA GLU A 61 -6.71 -6.42 -7.63
C GLU A 61 -6.54 -7.83 -8.18
N LYS A 62 -6.56 -8.01 -9.51
CA LYS A 62 -6.37 -9.33 -10.13
C LYS A 62 -5.04 -9.98 -9.75
N ARG A 63 -4.00 -9.19 -9.51
CA ARG A 63 -2.69 -9.70 -9.05
C ARG A 63 -2.74 -10.25 -7.62
N LEU A 64 -3.68 -9.76 -6.83
CA LEU A 64 -3.90 -10.20 -5.45
C LEU A 64 -4.91 -11.36 -5.37
N GLU A 65 -5.37 -11.91 -6.50
CA GLU A 65 -6.07 -13.20 -6.51
C GLU A 65 -5.13 -14.35 -6.07
N ASP A 66 -3.83 -14.17 -6.26
CA ASP A 66 -2.80 -15.08 -5.75
C ASP A 66 -2.66 -14.94 -4.22
N PRO A 67 -2.90 -16.02 -3.45
CA PRO A 67 -2.87 -15.97 -1.98
C PRO A 67 -1.53 -15.54 -1.39
N LEU A 68 -0.41 -15.88 -2.05
CA LEU A 68 0.92 -15.56 -1.55
C LEU A 68 1.21 -14.06 -1.73
N VAL A 69 0.87 -13.52 -2.90
CA VAL A 69 0.97 -12.08 -3.18
C VAL A 69 0.07 -11.29 -2.24
N ARG A 70 -1.16 -11.78 -2.02
CA ARG A 70 -2.11 -11.17 -1.08
C ARG A 70 -1.57 -11.16 0.35
N TYR A 71 -1.07 -12.30 0.84
CA TYR A 71 -0.48 -12.41 2.18
C TYR A 71 0.63 -11.38 2.38
N TRP A 72 1.60 -11.32 1.46
CA TRP A 72 2.73 -10.38 1.59
C TRP A 72 2.30 -8.92 1.42
N THR A 73 1.28 -8.65 0.61
CA THR A 73 0.69 -7.31 0.53
C THR A 73 0.04 -6.90 1.85
N ASN A 74 -0.76 -7.78 2.46
CA ASN A 74 -1.34 -7.54 3.78
C ASN A 74 -0.27 -7.37 4.86
N TRP A 75 0.74 -8.23 4.86
CA TRP A 75 1.86 -8.17 5.79
C TRP A 75 2.57 -6.82 5.68
N ALA A 76 2.89 -6.36 4.47
CA ALA A 76 3.56 -5.08 4.25
C ALA A 76 2.67 -3.89 4.63
N GLY A 77 1.38 -3.94 4.33
CA GLY A 77 0.43 -2.91 4.72
C GLY A 77 0.27 -2.80 6.23
N VAL A 78 0.11 -3.91 6.94
CA VAL A 78 0.05 -3.98 8.41
C VAL A 78 1.37 -3.48 9.03
N LYS A 79 2.50 -3.94 8.50
CA LYS A 79 3.82 -3.54 8.98
C LYS A 79 4.01 -2.03 8.84
N THR A 80 3.71 -1.48 7.66
CA THR A 80 3.75 -0.04 7.39
C THR A 80 2.85 0.73 8.34
N TYR A 81 1.60 0.30 8.50
CA TYR A 81 0.65 0.96 9.40
C TYR A 81 1.16 1.03 10.84
N LYS A 82 1.76 -0.07 11.34
CA LYS A 82 2.30 -0.13 12.70
C LYS A 82 3.59 0.67 12.85
N THR A 83 4.53 0.57 11.91
CA THR A 83 5.83 1.26 11.96
C THR A 83 5.65 2.77 12.05
N PHE A 84 4.71 3.33 11.30
CA PHE A 84 4.43 4.77 11.29
C PHE A 84 3.32 5.17 12.27
N ASN A 85 3.17 4.41 13.36
CA ASN A 85 2.26 4.66 14.46
C ASN A 85 0.84 5.00 13.99
N THR A 86 0.30 4.22 13.07
CA THR A 86 -1.07 4.35 12.51
C THR A 86 -1.35 5.66 11.77
N PHE A 87 -0.35 6.49 11.48
CA PHE A 87 -0.51 7.75 10.72
C PHE A 87 -1.61 8.70 11.28
N PRO A 88 -1.58 9.13 12.55
CA PRO A 88 -2.66 9.89 13.17
C PRO A 88 -2.91 11.25 12.51
N ASN A 89 -1.92 11.78 11.81
CA ASN A 89 -1.98 13.11 11.19
C ASN A 89 -2.53 13.10 9.75
N LEU A 90 -2.83 11.91 9.19
CA LEU A 90 -3.43 11.80 7.87
C LEU A 90 -4.95 11.65 7.98
N SER A 91 -5.70 12.34 7.11
CA SER A 91 -7.11 12.01 6.90
C SER A 91 -7.27 10.61 6.28
N ASP A 92 -8.47 10.05 6.32
CA ASP A 92 -8.73 8.71 5.76
C ASP A 92 -8.50 8.66 4.25
N VAL A 93 -8.78 9.74 3.52
CA VAL A 93 -8.52 9.82 2.08
C VAL A 93 -7.03 9.91 1.78
N GLU A 94 -6.26 10.65 2.58
CA GLU A 94 -4.80 10.75 2.43
C GLU A 94 -4.11 9.43 2.77
N LEU A 95 -4.57 8.75 3.82
CA LEU A 95 -4.09 7.42 4.17
C LEU A 95 -4.42 6.39 3.08
N ALA A 96 -5.65 6.40 2.58
CA ALA A 96 -6.08 5.57 1.47
C ALA A 96 -5.21 5.81 0.22
N PHE A 97 -4.94 7.08 -0.12
CA PHE A 97 -4.07 7.41 -1.24
C PHE A 97 -2.62 6.97 -1.03
N LEU A 98 -2.09 7.12 0.19
CA LEU A 98 -0.75 6.64 0.54
C LEU A 98 -0.65 5.12 0.29
N PHE A 99 -1.62 4.35 0.79
CA PHE A 99 -1.63 2.90 0.64
C PHE A 99 -1.90 2.47 -0.81
N TYR A 100 -2.75 3.20 -1.55
CA TYR A 100 -2.93 3.02 -2.99
C TYR A 100 -1.61 3.19 -3.76
N SER A 101 -0.86 4.24 -3.43
CA SER A 101 0.44 4.52 -4.03
C SER A 101 1.47 3.44 -3.65
N MET A 102 1.47 2.97 -2.40
CA MET A 102 2.29 1.84 -1.97
C MET A 102 1.96 0.57 -2.75
N GLY A 103 0.68 0.27 -2.94
CA GLY A 103 0.21 -0.88 -3.73
C GLY A 103 0.72 -0.85 -5.17
N LYS A 104 0.67 0.32 -5.82
CA LYS A 104 1.19 0.52 -7.18
C LYS A 104 2.69 0.23 -7.33
N ILE A 105 3.45 0.30 -6.24
CA ILE A 105 4.90 0.12 -6.25
C ILE A 105 5.25 -1.30 -5.78
N PHE A 106 4.73 -1.69 -4.62
CA PHE A 106 5.10 -2.91 -3.94
C PHE A 106 4.55 -4.17 -4.62
N VAL A 107 3.28 -4.20 -5.02
CA VAL A 107 2.69 -5.41 -5.61
C VAL A 107 3.38 -5.84 -6.91
N PRO A 108 3.72 -4.95 -7.86
CA PRO A 108 4.56 -5.33 -9.00
C PRO A 108 5.92 -5.94 -8.62
N LEU A 109 6.56 -5.45 -7.54
CA LEU A 109 7.85 -5.96 -7.09
C LEU A 109 7.73 -7.39 -6.56
N LEU A 110 6.65 -7.71 -5.84
CA LEU A 110 6.35 -9.09 -5.39
C LEU A 110 6.23 -10.09 -6.54
N LEU A 111 5.83 -9.62 -7.73
CA LEU A 111 5.57 -10.46 -8.90
C LEU A 111 6.78 -10.64 -9.82
N HIS A 112 7.88 -9.93 -9.56
CA HIS A 112 9.08 -10.05 -10.39
C HIS A 112 9.67 -11.48 -10.30
N GLU A 113 10.54 -11.89 -11.24
CA GLU A 113 11.07 -13.27 -11.32
C GLU A 113 11.80 -13.75 -10.05
N ARG A 114 12.28 -12.81 -9.22
CA ARG A 114 12.91 -13.05 -7.91
C ARG A 114 11.98 -12.77 -6.72
N GLY A 115 10.72 -12.45 -7.00
CA GLY A 115 9.73 -12.08 -5.99
C GLY A 115 9.21 -13.29 -5.22
N VAL A 116 8.12 -13.06 -4.48
CA VAL A 116 7.59 -14.04 -3.50
C VAL A 116 7.12 -15.34 -4.15
N LYS A 117 6.85 -15.31 -5.46
CA LYS A 117 6.45 -16.49 -6.22
C LYS A 117 7.60 -17.39 -6.64
N SER A 118 8.84 -16.93 -6.54
CA SER A 118 10.00 -17.74 -6.92
C SER A 118 10.17 -18.95 -6.01
N GLN A 119 10.62 -20.08 -6.57
CA GLN A 119 10.90 -21.28 -5.79
C GLN A 119 11.96 -21.01 -4.72
N ALA A 120 13.01 -20.26 -5.09
CA ALA A 120 14.07 -19.86 -4.17
C ALA A 120 13.53 -19.10 -2.93
N PHE A 121 12.53 -18.22 -3.11
CA PHE A 121 11.90 -17.53 -1.98
C PHE A 121 11.07 -18.48 -1.11
N GLN A 122 10.32 -19.40 -1.72
CA GLN A 122 9.46 -20.33 -1.00
C GLN A 122 10.25 -21.39 -0.21
N GLU A 123 11.48 -21.68 -0.60
CA GLU A 123 12.39 -22.58 0.11
C GLU A 123 13.03 -21.94 1.36
N LEU A 124 12.95 -20.61 1.50
CA LEU A 124 13.41 -19.90 2.69
C LEU A 124 12.53 -20.22 3.91
N SER A 125 13.12 -20.13 5.10
CA SER A 125 12.33 -20.12 6.33
C SER A 125 11.42 -18.89 6.40
N LYS A 126 10.35 -18.95 7.21
CA LYS A 126 9.42 -17.82 7.35
C LYS A 126 10.12 -16.53 7.80
N GLU A 127 11.11 -16.64 8.69
CA GLU A 127 11.88 -15.49 9.17
C GLU A 127 12.73 -14.86 8.04
N GLU A 128 13.36 -15.69 7.21
CA GLU A 128 14.12 -15.22 6.05
C GLU A 128 13.21 -14.59 4.98
N GLN A 129 12.01 -15.15 4.77
CA GLN A 129 11.01 -14.57 3.88
C GLN A 129 10.56 -13.19 4.38
N GLU A 130 10.25 -13.06 5.67
CA GLU A 130 9.87 -11.79 6.28
C GLU A 130 11.00 -10.77 6.18
N LYS A 131 12.25 -11.18 6.39
CA LYS A 131 13.42 -10.32 6.23
C LYS A 131 13.58 -9.84 4.79
N ALA A 132 13.50 -10.74 3.81
CA ALA A 132 13.63 -10.37 2.40
C ALA A 132 12.54 -9.38 1.96
N VAL A 133 11.29 -9.60 2.41
CA VAL A 133 10.19 -8.68 2.11
C VAL A 133 10.34 -7.35 2.87
N GLN A 134 10.85 -7.38 4.11
CA GLN A 134 11.15 -6.17 4.89
C GLN A 134 12.21 -5.31 4.19
N GLU A 135 13.28 -5.90 3.65
CA GLU A 135 14.35 -5.16 2.95
C GLU A 135 13.79 -4.39 1.74
N GLU A 136 12.94 -5.03 0.92
CA GLU A 136 12.26 -4.35 -0.18
C GLU A 136 11.29 -3.26 0.31
N LEU A 137 10.59 -3.52 1.42
CA LEU A 137 9.66 -2.57 2.01
C LEU A 137 10.38 -1.33 2.59
N ASP A 138 11.54 -1.51 3.21
CA ASP A 138 12.39 -0.42 3.73
C ASP A 138 12.86 0.49 2.59
N VAL A 139 13.30 -0.09 1.47
CA VAL A 139 13.66 0.67 0.26
C VAL A 139 12.49 1.50 -0.25
N ILE A 140 11.27 0.96 -0.23
CA ILE A 140 10.06 1.70 -0.63
C ILE A 140 9.73 2.79 0.40
N TRP A 141 9.89 2.53 1.69
CA TRP A 141 9.66 3.53 2.72
C TRP A 141 10.56 4.75 2.52
N GLU A 142 11.85 4.51 2.32
CA GLU A 142 12.86 5.54 2.11
C GLU A 142 12.66 6.31 0.81
N ASN A 143 12.36 5.61 -0.29
CA ASN A 143 12.31 6.23 -1.61
C ASN A 143 10.93 6.76 -2.02
N HIS A 144 9.85 6.23 -1.45
CA HIS A 144 8.50 6.53 -1.91
C HIS A 144 7.59 6.99 -0.78
N LEU A 145 7.49 6.26 0.32
CA LEU A 145 6.54 6.59 1.38
C LEU A 145 6.81 7.98 1.96
N ILE A 146 8.05 8.28 2.34
CA ILE A 146 8.43 9.59 2.87
C ILE A 146 8.15 10.71 1.86
N ARG A 147 8.45 10.46 0.58
CA ARG A 147 8.18 11.45 -0.48
C ARG A 147 6.68 11.69 -0.64
N ILE A 148 5.86 10.63 -0.66
CA ILE A 148 4.40 10.77 -0.74
C ILE A 148 3.89 11.59 0.44
N LEU A 149 4.34 11.28 1.67
CA LEU A 149 3.98 12.05 2.87
C LEU A 149 4.33 13.54 2.76
N GLN A 150 5.50 13.87 2.20
CA GLN A 150 5.92 15.26 1.99
C GLN A 150 5.06 15.99 0.97
N VAL A 151 4.51 15.30 -0.04
CA VAL A 151 3.70 15.93 -1.09
C VAL A 151 2.21 15.96 -0.80
N LEU A 152 1.71 15.09 0.10
CA LEU A 152 0.29 14.98 0.47
C LEU A 152 -0.38 16.35 0.74
N PRO A 153 0.20 17.27 1.54
CA PRO A 153 -0.42 18.57 1.80
C PRO A 153 -0.65 19.41 0.54
N PHE A 154 0.17 19.22 -0.48
CA PHE A 154 0.10 19.95 -1.75
C PHE A 154 -0.80 19.26 -2.77
N LEU A 155 -1.14 18.00 -2.54
CA LEU A 155 -2.02 17.26 -3.43
C LEU A 155 -3.47 17.71 -3.31
N GLY A 156 -3.87 18.42 -2.25
CA GLY A 156 -5.19 19.06 -2.19
C GLY A 156 -6.35 18.06 -2.19
N PHE A 157 -6.28 17.03 -1.34
CA PHE A 157 -7.39 16.11 -1.08
C PHE A 157 -8.56 16.78 -0.34
N SER A 158 -8.31 17.93 0.29
CA SER A 158 -9.28 18.74 1.03
C SER A 158 -10.27 19.53 0.16
N SER A 159 -10.18 19.46 -1.18
CA SER A 159 -11.12 20.12 -2.09
C SER A 159 -12.31 19.25 -2.52
N THR A 160 -12.35 17.96 -2.15
CA THR A 160 -13.44 17.03 -2.52
C THR A 160 -14.59 16.97 -1.51
N SER A 161 -14.51 17.76 -0.43
CA SER A 161 -15.58 17.97 0.53
C SER A 161 -16.27 19.33 0.30
N ARG A 162 -17.05 19.44 -0.78
CA ARG A 162 -18.14 20.41 -0.94
C ARG A 162 -19.25 19.82 -1.79
#